data_AF-A0A024U0V1-F1
#
_entry.id   AF-A0A024U0V1-F1
#
_cell.length_a   1.000
_cell.length_b   1.000
_cell.length_c   1.000
_cell.angle_alpha   90.00
_cell.angle_beta   90.00
_cell.angle_gamma   90.00
#
_symmetry.space_group_name_H-M   'P 1'
#
loop_
_entity.id
_entity.type
_entity.pdbx_description
1 polymer ?
#
loop_
_entity_poly.entity_id
_entity_poly.type
_entity_poly.pdbx_seq_one_letter_code
_entity_poly.pdbx_strand_id
1 'polypeptide(L)'
;MSVRLGSKADVLKSLRTLLRLNRSTTANKEWNNIVLEKFRKRQHETDRTKIKAYRAEAIDLVNLWSGVEEQKRLWSMDAGIEKRMRNADIVKKSARLVGLQIPDMYTDKVENKL
;
A
#
# COMPACT_ATOMS: atom_id res chain seq x y z
N MET A 1 5.20 -25.24 -14.80
CA MET A 1 4.36 -24.08 -14.45
C MET A 1 4.98 -22.81 -15.02
N SER A 2 4.40 -22.25 -16.08
CA SER A 2 4.89 -21.00 -16.70
C SER A 2 4.55 -19.82 -15.79
N VAL A 3 5.50 -19.43 -14.94
CA VAL A 3 5.44 -18.16 -14.20
C VAL A 3 5.33 -17.06 -15.26
N ARG A 4 4.15 -16.45 -15.39
CA ARG A 4 3.93 -15.32 -16.31
C ARG A 4 5.02 -14.29 -16.01
N LEU A 5 6.02 -14.19 -16.89
CA LEU A 5 7.11 -13.24 -16.72
C LEU A 5 6.48 -11.85 -16.65
N GLY A 6 6.64 -11.19 -15.50
CA GLY A 6 6.03 -9.90 -15.22
C GLY A 6 6.39 -8.90 -16.30
N SER A 7 5.38 -8.18 -16.76
CA SER A 7 5.54 -7.21 -17.83
C SER A 7 6.18 -5.94 -17.27
N LYS A 8 6.88 -5.20 -18.13
CA LYS A 8 7.24 -3.80 -17.89
C LYS A 8 6.04 -2.97 -17.41
N ALA A 9 4.84 -3.30 -17.88
CA ALA A 9 3.60 -2.68 -17.42
C ALA A 9 3.39 -2.83 -15.91
N ASP A 10 3.76 -3.97 -15.32
CA ASP A 10 3.64 -4.22 -13.88
C ASP A 10 4.62 -3.36 -13.09
N VAL A 11 5.85 -3.20 -13.58
CA VAL A 11 6.87 -2.31 -12.97
C VAL A 11 6.36 -0.87 -12.94
N LEU A 12 5.82 -0.39 -14.06
CA LEU A 12 5.26 0.95 -14.16
C LEU A 12 4.02 1.11 -13.27
N LYS A 13 3.19 0.07 -13.14
CA LYS A 13 2.05 0.06 -12.22
C LYS A 13 2.52 0.20 -10.77
N SER A 14 3.51 -0.57 -10.32
CA SER A 14 4.08 -0.45 -8.98
C SER A 14 4.66 0.93 -8.69
N LEU A 15 5.36 1.53 -9.67
CA LEU A 15 5.88 2.90 -9.53
C LEU A 15 4.76 3.94 -9.44
N ARG A 16 3.65 3.78 -10.17
CA ARG A 16 2.46 4.65 -10.00
C ARG A 16 1.84 4.50 -8.61
N THR A 17 1.78 3.28 -8.09
CA THR A 17 1.32 3.04 -6.71
C THR A 17 2.22 3.75 -5.70
N LEU A 18 3.54 3.69 -5.87
CA LEU A 18 4.50 4.43 -5.03
C LEU A 18 4.28 5.93 -5.04
N LEU A 19 4.00 6.53 -6.21
CA LEU A 19 3.70 7.96 -6.30
C LEU A 19 2.42 8.32 -5.54
N ARG A 20 1.41 7.46 -5.53
CA ARG A 20 0.17 7.65 -4.77
C ARG A 20 0.41 7.52 -3.26
N LEU A 21 1.10 6.46 -2.84
CA LEU A 21 1.47 6.22 -1.44
C LEU A 21 2.30 7.37 -0.87
N ASN A 22 3.25 7.90 -1.65
CA ASN A 22 4.06 9.03 -1.20
C ASN A 22 3.21 10.29 -0.96
N ARG A 23 2.15 10.52 -1.76
CA ARG A 23 1.25 11.65 -1.57
C ARG A 23 0.38 11.51 -0.32
N SER A 24 -0.06 10.31 0.04
CA SER A 24 -0.88 10.07 1.25
C SER A 24 -0.04 10.11 2.53
N THR A 25 1.20 9.62 2.47
CA THR A 25 2.05 9.46 3.67
C THR A 25 2.83 10.71 4.04
N THR A 26 3.72 11.19 3.18
CA THR A 26 4.67 12.25 3.52
C THR A 26 4.52 13.50 2.66
N ALA A 27 3.95 13.37 1.46
CA ALA A 27 3.95 14.39 0.41
C ALA A 27 5.36 14.92 0.08
N ASN A 28 6.41 14.13 0.32
CA ASN A 28 7.79 14.55 0.09
C ASN A 28 8.06 14.72 -1.41
N LYS A 29 8.41 15.95 -1.81
CA LYS A 29 8.69 16.32 -3.22
C LYS A 29 9.95 15.66 -3.77
N GLU A 30 10.99 15.51 -2.96
CA GLU A 30 12.25 14.89 -3.38
C GLU A 30 12.03 13.42 -3.71
N TRP A 31 11.32 12.70 -2.84
CA TRP A 31 10.98 11.31 -3.10
C TRP A 31 10.10 11.13 -4.34
N ASN A 32 9.15 12.04 -4.53
CA ASN A 32 8.30 12.06 -5.72
C ASN A 32 9.13 12.22 -7.01
N ASN A 33 10.13 13.11 -7.00
CA ASN A 33 11.05 13.32 -8.11
C ASN A 33 11.91 12.08 -8.39
N ILE A 34 12.44 11.42 -7.35
CA ILE A 34 13.22 10.18 -7.48
C ILE A 34 12.38 9.07 -8.13
N VAL A 35 11.14 8.88 -7.68
CA VAL A 35 10.25 7.84 -8.24
C VAL A 35 9.86 8.18 -9.69
N LEU A 36 9.63 9.46 -10.00
CA LEU A 36 9.36 9.91 -11.37
C LEU A 36 10.56 9.71 -12.31
N GLU A 37 11.78 9.97 -11.83
CA GLU A 37 12.99 9.73 -12.61
C GLU A 37 13.16 8.22 -12.90
N LYS A 38 12.95 7.36 -11.89
CA LYS A 38 12.93 5.90 -12.06
C LYS A 38 11.85 5.47 -13.05
N PHE A 39 10.66 6.05 -13.00
CA PHE A 39 9.57 5.78 -13.94
C PHE A 39 9.97 6.13 -15.38
N ARG A 40 10.50 7.33 -15.61
CA ARG A 40 10.94 7.79 -16.93
C ARG A 40 12.05 6.91 -17.50
N LYS A 41 13.08 6.61 -16.70
CA LYS A 41 14.19 5.72 -17.11
C LYS A 41 13.70 4.33 -17.49
N ARG A 42 12.84 3.72 -16.66
CA ARG A 42 12.32 2.35 -16.89
C ARG A 42 11.28 2.27 -18.00
N GLN A 43 10.65 3.39 -18.38
CA GLN A 43 9.72 3.45 -19.51
C GLN A 43 10.42 3.21 -20.86
N HIS A 44 11.72 3.45 -20.98
CA HIS A 44 12.46 3.22 -22.23
C HIS A 44 13.26 1.91 -22.22
N GLU A 45 13.36 1.23 -21.08
CA GLU A 45 14.07 -0.05 -20.99
C GLU A 45 13.35 -1.16 -21.77
N THR A 46 14.12 -1.93 -22.54
CA THR A 46 13.66 -3.08 -23.33
C THR A 46 14.28 -4.40 -22.88
N ASP A 47 15.35 -4.36 -22.08
CA ASP A 47 16.03 -5.55 -21.58
C ASP A 47 15.18 -6.31 -20.55
N ARG A 48 14.86 -7.56 -20.87
CA ARG A 48 14.02 -8.45 -20.06
C ARG A 48 14.65 -8.82 -18.72
N THR A 49 15.98 -8.90 -18.65
CA THR A 49 16.70 -9.24 -17.42
C THR A 49 16.62 -8.10 -16.40
N LYS A 50 16.85 -6.87 -16.87
CA LYS A 50 16.70 -5.65 -16.07
C LYS A 50 15.25 -5.42 -15.63
N ILE A 51 14.28 -5.68 -16.50
CA ILE A 51 12.85 -5.59 -16.13
C ILE A 51 12.52 -6.51 -14.95
N LYS A 52 13.08 -7.72 -14.90
CA LYS A 52 12.88 -8.63 -13.76
C LYS A 52 13.47 -8.06 -12.47
N ALA A 53 14.69 -7.50 -12.53
CA ALA A 53 15.31 -6.86 -11.38
C ALA A 53 14.53 -5.61 -10.90
N TYR A 54 14.11 -4.75 -11.84
CA TYR A 54 13.30 -3.57 -11.54
C TYR A 54 11.94 -3.91 -10.94
N ARG A 55 11.38 -5.08 -11.29
CA ARG A 55 10.15 -5.57 -10.69
C ARG A 55 10.36 -5.91 -9.22
N ALA A 56 11.39 -6.67 -8.89
CA ALA A 56 11.72 -7.01 -7.50
C ALA A 56 11.90 -5.74 -6.68
N GLU A 57 12.75 -4.82 -7.16
CA GLU A 57 12.97 -3.54 -6.50
C GLU A 57 11.69 -2.71 -6.34
N ALA A 58 10.84 -2.65 -7.37
CA ALA A 58 9.59 -1.90 -7.29
C ALA A 58 8.59 -2.52 -6.30
N ILE A 59 8.56 -3.85 -6.17
CA ILE A 59 7.72 -4.55 -5.18
C ILE A 59 8.25 -4.27 -3.78
N ASP A 60 9.55 -4.38 -3.56
CA ASP A 60 10.18 -4.14 -2.26
C ASP A 60 9.92 -2.70 -1.79
N LEU A 61 10.06 -1.73 -2.69
CA LEU A 61 9.75 -0.33 -2.40
C LEU A 61 8.26 -0.14 -2.07
N VAL A 62 7.34 -0.78 -2.80
CA VAL A 62 5.90 -0.71 -2.51
C VAL A 62 5.60 -1.28 -1.13
N ASN A 63 6.20 -2.42 -0.77
CA ASN A 63 5.99 -3.05 0.52
C ASN A 63 6.52 -2.16 1.66
N LEU A 64 7.71 -1.58 1.50
CA LEU A 64 8.29 -0.65 2.48
C LEU A 64 7.37 0.55 2.70
N TRP A 65 6.91 1.20 1.63
CA TRP A 65 6.04 2.37 1.75
C TRP A 65 4.62 2.06 2.23
N SER A 66 4.10 0.88 1.91
CA SER A 66 2.82 0.44 2.48
C SER A 66 2.95 0.21 4.00
N GLY A 67 4.10 -0.31 4.47
CA GLY A 67 4.38 -0.45 5.90
C GLY A 67 4.43 0.89 6.64
N VAL A 68 5.04 1.92 6.03
CA VAL A 68 5.10 3.26 6.62
C VAL A 68 3.72 3.94 6.63
N GLU A 69 2.91 3.75 5.59
CA GLU A 69 1.52 4.20 5.58
C GLU A 69 0.72 3.55 6.71
N GLU A 70 0.84 2.25 6.87
CA GLU A 70 0.15 1.50 7.92
C GLU A 70 0.61 1.94 9.31
N GLN A 71 1.91 2.14 9.52
CA GLN A 71 2.43 2.63 10.79
C GLN A 71 1.87 4.01 11.14
N LYS A 72 1.79 4.92 10.15
CA LYS A 72 1.19 6.24 10.34
C LYS A 72 -0.30 6.15 10.67
N ARG A 73 -1.02 5.22 10.03
CA ARG A 73 -2.44 4.93 10.34
C ARG A 73 -2.61 4.43 11.78
N LEU A 74 -1.79 3.46 12.19
CA LEU A 74 -1.81 2.92 13.56
C LEU A 74 -1.51 4.00 14.60
N TRP A 75 -0.50 4.85 14.36
CA TRP A 75 -0.21 5.98 15.25
C TRP A 75 -1.36 6.99 15.31
N SER A 76 -2.03 7.26 14.18
CA SER A 76 -3.20 8.14 14.16
C SER A 76 -4.38 7.53 14.94
N MET A 77 -4.53 6.21 14.88
CA MET A 77 -5.53 5.46 15.64
C MET A 77 -5.22 5.41 17.15
N ASP A 78 -3.95 5.28 17.52
CA ASP A 78 -3.47 5.29 18.91
C ASP A 78 -3.57 6.69 19.53
N ALA A 79 -3.23 7.73 18.76
CA ALA A 79 -3.37 9.12 19.17
C ALA A 79 -4.83 9.61 19.21
N GLY A 80 -5.80 8.81 18.72
CA GLY A 80 -7.22 9.16 18.70
C GLY A 80 -7.57 10.27 17.70
N ILE A 81 -6.72 10.51 16.69
CA ILE A 81 -6.81 11.64 15.75
C ILE A 81 -7.73 11.32 14.54
N GLU A 82 -8.18 10.08 14.34
CA GLU A 82 -8.90 9.73 13.11
C GLU A 82 -10.39 10.15 13.05
N LYS A 83 -10.72 10.76 11.90
CA LYS A 83 -12.06 10.98 11.32
C LYS A 83 -12.90 9.69 11.40
N ARG A 84 -14.09 9.79 12.02
CA ARG A 84 -15.19 8.79 12.07
C ARG A 84 -14.73 7.35 11.75
N MET A 85 -14.20 6.66 12.76
CA MET A 85 -13.97 5.21 12.70
C MET A 85 -15.25 4.49 12.24
N ARG A 86 -15.11 3.51 11.36
CA ARG A 86 -16.22 2.61 11.01
C ARG A 86 -16.53 1.76 12.25
N ASN A 87 -17.81 1.47 12.50
CA ASN A 87 -18.24 0.76 13.72
C ASN A 87 -17.48 -0.56 13.96
N ALA A 88 -17.10 -1.27 12.89
CA ALA A 88 -16.29 -2.49 12.98
C ALA A 88 -14.90 -2.27 13.60
N ASP A 89 -14.25 -1.14 13.29
CA ASP A 89 -12.92 -0.82 13.80
C ASP A 89 -12.97 -0.42 15.28
N ILE A 90 -14.07 0.23 15.69
CA ILE A 90 -14.36 0.55 17.10
C ILE A 90 -14.49 -0.75 17.89
N VAL A 91 -15.33 -1.68 17.43
CA VAL A 91 -15.53 -2.99 18.08
C VAL A 91 -14.20 -3.75 18.19
N LYS A 92 -13.37 -3.72 17.12
CA LYS A 92 -12.05 -4.33 17.12
C LYS A 92 -11.09 -3.74 18.17
N LYS A 93 -11.12 -2.42 18.34
CA LYS A 93 -10.33 -1.71 19.36
C LYS A 93 -10.83 -2.02 20.77
N SER A 94 -12.13 -1.97 20.99
CA SER A 94 -12.76 -2.27 22.28
C SER A 94 -12.39 -3.68 22.74
N ALA A 95 -12.48 -4.68 21.87
CA ALA A 95 -12.12 -6.05 22.21
C ALA A 95 -10.63 -6.22 22.52
N ARG A 96 -9.73 -5.59 21.73
CA ARG A 96 -8.29 -5.65 22.01
C ARG A 96 -7.92 -5.05 23.37
N LEU A 97 -8.55 -3.94 23.77
CA LEU A 97 -8.28 -3.29 25.06
C LEU A 97 -8.64 -4.17 26.27
N VAL A 98 -9.61 -5.08 26.10
CA VAL A 98 -10.05 -6.01 27.14
C VAL A 98 -9.48 -7.43 26.95
N GLY A 99 -8.51 -7.62 26.04
CA GLY A 99 -7.87 -8.92 25.79
C GLY A 99 -8.75 -9.92 25.02
N LEU A 100 -9.84 -9.49 24.40
CA LEU A 100 -10.74 -10.32 23.61
C LEU A 100 -10.28 -10.39 22.14
N GLN A 101 -10.16 -11.61 21.61
CA GLN A 101 -10.00 -11.84 20.17
C GLN A 101 -11.36 -11.86 19.49
N ILE A 102 -11.57 -10.99 18.49
CA ILE A 102 -12.75 -11.05 17.63
C ILE A 102 -12.44 -11.96 16.44
N PRO A 103 -13.20 -13.04 16.21
CA PRO A 103 -13.12 -13.82 14.99
C PRO A 103 -13.48 -12.98 13.76
N ASP A 104 -12.76 -13.15 12.65
CA ASP A 104 -12.89 -12.38 11.39
C ASP A 104 -14.27 -12.53 10.68
N MET A 105 -15.24 -13.23 11.28
CA MET A 105 -16.53 -13.60 10.68
C MET A 105 -17.61 -12.50 10.72
N TYR A 106 -17.33 -11.32 11.29
CA TYR A 106 -18.34 -10.25 11.50
C TYR A 106 -18.24 -9.05 10.54
N THR A 107 -17.39 -9.08 9.52
CA THR A 107 -17.27 -7.94 8.57
C THR A 107 -18.23 -7.99 7.37
N ASP A 108 -18.91 -9.12 7.13
CA ASP A 108 -19.74 -9.29 5.92
C ASP A 108 -21.23 -9.16 6.23
N LYS A 109 -21.69 -7.92 6.46
CA LYS A 109 -23.04 -7.50 6.06
C LYS A 109 -22.97 -6.11 5.45
N VAL A 110 -22.45 -6.06 4.23
CA VAL A 110 -22.79 -4.98 3.30
C VAL A 110 -24.28 -5.13 3.01
N GLU A 111 -25.11 -4.30 3.63
CA GLU A 111 -26.53 -4.20 3.27
C GLU A 111 -26.61 -3.79 1.79
N ASN A 112 -26.93 -4.76 0.94
CA ASN A 112 -27.61 -4.52 -0.33
C ASN A 112 -28.93 -3.81 0.01
N LYS A 113 -29.02 -2.52 -0.33
CA LYS A 113 -30.31 -1.85 -0.51
C LYS A 113 -30.40 -1.43 -1.98
N LEU A 114 -31.19 -2.24 -2.71
CA LEU A 114 -31.88 -1.88 -3.94
C LEU A 114 -32.78 -0.67 -3.70
#